data_AF-A0A543N7R4-F1
#
_entry.id   AF-A0A543N7R4-F1
#
_cell.length_a   1.000
_cell.length_b   1.000
_cell.length_c   1.000
_cell.angle_alpha   90.00
_cell.angle_beta   90.00
_cell.angle_gamma   90.00
#
_symmetry.space_group_name_H-M   'P 1'
#
loop_
_entity.id
_entity.type
_entity.pdbx_description
1 polymer ?
#
loop_
_entity_poly.entity_id
_entity_poly.type
_entity_poly.pdbx_seq_one_letter_code
_entity_poly.pdbx_strand_id
1 'polypeptide(L)' 'MRTLDALQGVVAIAGITVGVIPLALWMLNGKHSGAFRLLFGSPDAPIAYTIPLLVIAACVALIALLERAKRSS' A
#
# COMPACT_ATOMS: atom_id res chain seq x y z
N MET A 1 12.71 20.02 0.91
CA MET A 1 12.01 19.40 2.06
C MET A 1 10.51 19.27 1.82
N ARG A 2 9.75 20.36 1.61
CA ARG A 2 8.28 20.34 1.44
C ARG A 2 7.75 19.36 0.37
N THR A 3 8.46 19.20 -0.75
CA THR A 3 8.10 18.25 -1.82
C THR A 3 8.26 16.77 -1.41
N LEU A 4 9.27 16.44 -0.60
CA LEU A 4 9.49 15.07 -0.12
C LEU A 4 8.40 14.66 0.88
N ASP A 5 7.97 15.59 1.73
CA ASP A 5 6.86 15.37 2.68
C ASP A 5 5.55 15.14 1.92
N ALA A 6 5.29 15.90 0.85
CA ALA A 6 4.13 15.70 -0.01
C ALA A 6 4.17 14.32 -0.70
N LEU A 7 5.32 13.89 -1.21
CA LEU A 7 5.49 12.57 -1.82
C LEU A 7 5.28 11.43 -0.81
N GLN A 8 5.79 11.55 0.41
CA GLN A 8 5.53 10.57 1.47
C GLN A 8 4.04 10.48 1.80
N GLY A 9 3.33 11.62 1.86
CA GLY A 9 1.88 11.65 2.04
C GLY A 9 1.12 10.94 0.93
N VAL A 10 1.49 11.17 -0.34
CA VAL A 10 0.89 10.50 -1.49
C VAL A 10 1.14 8.98 -1.44
N VAL A 11 2.37 8.56 -1.16
CA VAL A 11 2.72 7.13 -1.04
C VAL A 11 1.95 6.47 0.11
N ALA A 12 1.82 7.15 1.25
CA ALA A 12 1.04 6.65 2.38
C ALA A 12 -0.44 6.46 2.03
N ILE A 13 -1.07 7.46 1.38
CA ILE A 13 -2.47 7.36 0.93
C ILE A 13 -2.66 6.22 -0.06
N ALA A 14 -1.74 6.06 -1.02
CA ALA A 14 -1.77 4.96 -1.98
C ALA A 14 -1.65 3.59 -1.28
N GLY A 15 -0.70 3.44 -0.37
CA GLY A 15 -0.49 2.20 0.41
C GLY A 15 -1.68 1.85 1.30
N ILE A 16 -2.33 2.84 1.91
CA ILE A 16 -3.55 2.61 2.69
C ILE A 16 -4.69 2.15 1.78
N THR A 17 -4.92 2.86 0.67
CA THR A 17 -6.06 2.62 -0.23
C THR A 17 -5.96 1.28 -0.95
N VAL A 18 -4.74 0.89 -1.35
CA VAL A 18 -4.49 -0.28 -2.20
C VAL A 18 -3.92 -1.47 -1.42
N GLY A 19 -3.38 -1.26 -0.22
CA GLY A 19 -2.84 -2.33 0.63
C GLY A 19 -3.70 -2.57 1.86
N VAL A 20 -3.79 -1.59 2.75
CA VAL A 20 -4.39 -1.75 4.08
C VAL A 20 -5.90 -1.99 4.01
N ILE A 21 -6.65 -1.13 3.30
CA ILE A 21 -8.11 -1.25 3.20
C ILE A 21 -8.52 -2.59 2.55
N PRO A 22 -7.95 -3.01 1.41
CA PRO A 22 -8.31 -4.28 0.78
C PRO A 22 -7.96 -5.51 1.62
N LEU A 23 -6.85 -5.46 2.38
CA LEU A 23 -6.47 -6.52 3.30
C LEU A 23 -7.49 -6.62 4.46
N ALA A 24 -7.83 -5.49 5.07
CA ALA A 24 -8.82 -5.43 6.14
C ALA A 24 -10.21 -5.91 5.67
N LEU A 25 -10.66 -5.45 4.51
CA LEU A 25 -11.93 -5.87 3.92
C LEU A 25 -11.97 -7.37 3.62
N TRP A 26 -10.86 -7.93 3.13
CA TRP A 26 -10.77 -9.35 2.87
C TRP A 26 -10.76 -10.17 4.17
N MET A 27 -10.05 -9.71 5.22
CA MET A 27 -10.07 -10.38 6.53
C MET A 27 -11.47 -10.39 7.16
N LEU A 28 -12.27 -9.34 6.93
CA LEU A 28 -13.62 -9.21 7.48
C LEU A 28 -14.70 -9.91 6.64
N ASN A 29 -14.60 -9.85 5.31
CA ASN A 29 -15.68 -10.26 4.39
C ASN A 29 -15.29 -11.43 3.46
N GLY A 30 -14.05 -11.93 3.52
CA GLY A 30 -13.50 -12.96 2.63
C GLY A 30 -13.39 -12.53 1.16
N LYS A 31 -13.57 -11.25 0.85
CA LYS A 31 -13.60 -10.72 -0.52
C LYS A 31 -12.88 -9.39 -0.61
N HIS A 32 -12.08 -9.20 -1.65
CA HIS A 32 -11.55 -7.88 -2.01
C HIS A 32 -12.57 -7.09 -2.84
N SER A 33 -12.66 -5.80 -2.61
CA SER A 33 -13.52 -4.87 -3.35
C SER A 33 -12.81 -3.55 -3.64
N GLY A 34 -13.40 -2.71 -4.50
CA GLY A 34 -12.88 -1.37 -4.81
C GLY A 34 -11.62 -1.36 -5.69
N ALA A 35 -10.72 -0.40 -5.43
CA ALA A 35 -9.53 -0.12 -6.25
C ALA A 35 -8.58 -1.32 -6.37
N PHE A 36 -8.47 -2.14 -5.32
CA PHE A 36 -7.65 -3.35 -5.37
C PHE A 36 -8.16 -4.37 -6.37
N ARG A 37 -9.48 -4.60 -6.40
CA ARG A 37 -10.09 -5.53 -7.37
C ARG A 37 -9.89 -5.05 -8.81
N LEU A 38 -9.87 -3.74 -9.01
CA LEU A 38 -9.63 -3.13 -10.31
C LEU A 38 -8.18 -3.31 -10.77
N LEU A 39 -7.21 -3.23 -9.84
CA LEU A 39 -5.78 -3.32 -10.15
C LEU A 39 -5.24 -4.76 -10.20
N PHE A 40 -5.77 -5.65 -9.36
CA PHE A 40 -5.22 -7.00 -9.14
C PHE A 40 -6.23 -8.13 -9.36
N GLY A 41 -7.48 -7.80 -9.73
CA GLY A 41 -8.54 -8.78 -9.96
C GLY A 41 -9.10 -9.38 -8.67
N SER A 42 -9.62 -10.60 -8.77
CA SER A 42 -10.16 -11.37 -7.64
C SER A 42 -9.28 -12.58 -7.35
N PRO A 43 -8.13 -12.40 -6.68
CA PRO A 43 -7.21 -13.51 -6.39
C PRO A 43 -7.78 -14.48 -5.35
N ASP A 44 -7.48 -15.76 -5.51
CA ASP A 44 -7.81 -16.82 -4.55
C ASP A 44 -6.91 -16.80 -3.30
N ALA A 45 -7.30 -17.58 -2.29
CA ALA A 45 -6.96 -17.41 -0.87
C ALA A 45 -5.47 -17.19 -0.49
N PRO A 46 -4.43 -17.78 -1.12
CA PRO A 46 -3.05 -17.45 -0.76
C PRO A 46 -2.59 -16.09 -1.32
N ILE A 47 -3.02 -15.77 -2.53
CA ILE A 47 -2.60 -14.57 -3.26
C ILE A 47 -3.31 -13.33 -2.72
N ALA A 48 -4.53 -13.52 -2.22
CA ALA A 48 -5.35 -12.52 -1.56
C ALA A 48 -4.66 -11.81 -0.38
N TYR A 49 -3.83 -12.51 0.40
CA TYR A 49 -3.02 -11.88 1.44
C TYR A 49 -1.70 -11.30 0.94
N THR A 50 -1.08 -12.02 0.00
CA THR A 50 0.28 -11.76 -0.43
C THR A 50 0.39 -10.43 -1.15
N ILE A 51 -0.54 -10.13 -2.07
CA ILE A 51 -0.50 -8.88 -2.85
C ILE A 51 -0.66 -7.64 -1.96
N PRO A 52 -1.69 -7.53 -1.08
CA PRO A 52 -1.81 -6.37 -0.20
C PRO A 52 -0.60 -6.18 0.72
N LEU A 53 -0.05 -7.28 1.27
CA LEU A 53 1.14 -7.22 2.11
C LEU A 53 2.37 -6.70 1.35
N LEU A 54 2.57 -7.14 0.11
CA LEU A 54 3.65 -6.65 -0.75
C LEU A 54 3.48 -5.16 -1.07
N VAL A 55 2.26 -4.71 -1.35
CA VAL A 55 1.96 -3.28 -1.58
C VAL A 55 2.30 -2.45 -0.34
N ILE A 56 1.90 -2.91 0.85
CA ILE A 56 2.24 -2.24 2.12
C ILE A 56 3.75 -2.20 2.32
N ALA A 57 4.44 -3.33 2.16
CA ALA A 57 5.89 -3.40 2.34
C ALA A 57 6.64 -2.48 1.37
N ALA A 58 6.22 -2.43 0.10
CA ALA A 58 6.79 -1.53 -0.90
C ALA A 58 6.57 -0.05 -0.54
N CYS A 59 5.37 0.31 -0.07
CA CYS A 59 5.06 1.68 0.35
C CYS A 59 5.89 2.09 1.58
N VAL A 60 6.02 1.21 2.57
CA VAL A 60 6.87 1.44 3.75
C VAL A 60 8.33 1.61 3.36
N ALA A 61 8.86 0.75 2.48
CA ALA A 61 10.22 0.85 1.98
C ALA A 61 10.46 2.17 1.23
N LEU A 62 9.52 2.60 0.38
CA LEU A 62 9.60 3.88 -0.33
C LEU A 62 9.61 5.07 0.64
N ILE A 63 8.75 5.07 1.65
CA ILE A 63 8.72 6.14 2.66
C ILE A 63 10.04 6.18 3.43
N ALA A 64 10.58 5.03 3.83
CA ALA A 64 11.86 4.93 4.52
C ALA A 64 13.04 5.43 3.65
N LEU A 65 13.02 5.13 2.34
CA LEU A 65 14.01 5.64 1.39
C LEU A 65 13.92 7.16 1.23
N LEU A 66 12.70 7.70 1.09
CA LEU A 66 12.47 9.14 1.02
C LEU A 66 12.92 9.84 2.31
N GLU A 67 12.69 9.23 3.47
CA GLU A 67 13.13 9.77 4.74
C GLU A 67 14.65 9.77 4.86
N ARG A 68 15.31 8.69 4.43
CA ARG A 68 16.77 8.61 4.38
C ARG A 68 17.37 9.67 3.45
N ALA A 69 16.79 9.87 2.27
CA ALA A 69 17.21 10.91 1.34
C ALA A 69 17.06 12.31 1.95
N LYS A 70 15.97 12.55 2.70
CA LYS A 70 15.73 13.82 3.40
C LYS A 70 16.73 14.08 4.52
N ARG A 71 17.23 13.04 5.20
CA ARG A 71 18.24 13.14 6.26
C ARG A 71 19.66 13.37 5.73
N SER A 72 19.93 13.02 4.47
CA SER A 72 21.23 13.21 3.82
C SER A 72 21.38 14.54 3.06
N SER A 73 20.31 15.34 2.93
CA SER A 73 20.29 16.69 2.34
C SER A 73 20.25 17.76 3.42
#